data_AF-A0A9P5R3M2-F1
#
_entry.id   AF-A0A9P5R3M2-F1
#
_cell.length_a   1.000
_cell.length_b   1.000
_cell.length_c   1.000
_cell.angle_alpha   90.00
_cell.angle_beta   90.00
_cell.angle_gamma   90.00
#
_symmetry.space_group_name_H-M   'P 1'
#
loop_
_entity.id
_entity.type
_entity.pdbx_description
1 polymer ?
#
loop_
_entity_poly.entity_id
_entity_poly.type
_entity_poly.pdbx_seq_one_letter_code
_entity_poly.pdbx_strand_id
1 'polypeptide(L)'
;MAPTTLRAKGGKAKSTIAGAAGVAGTAILNASHKTTITTLSSSTVTSASSSTSAAAMTPGAPMLKHLAVYRYATWLEENQLKRTAVWIAVAAAVLVRWVVGLGPYSGQGTPPRFGDYEAQRHWMELTIHRPIREWYSDQSKWWDLDYPPLTAYVSWLCGFIGDKVNPEWFAWETSRGYESTDAKLYMRSTVLFFELVIYIPSIVVFTQRWFAHKPWTRQHTAVLLMLLQPGVILIDSGHFQYNTVMLGLVVWAVNFFLADQDVLGSVAFCLALGFKQMALYFSPAVFAYLLGKSLRQGFFGCVWKLIKLGLAVTVTLGLLFSPWMQSQEEIFQVIHRIFPVFRGLYQDKVANIWCAVNIGIKLRERFDIQTLVRFSTLATMLSFLPSTVHLIAKPTKRGLIYGLVNSSLSFFLLSFQVHEKSILLPALPITLLILDEPAIGSLFNTMAAFSMYPLLRQEILTTQYYVLLGLWVWMTTGTFKSASSLLKFLATLNLLVIATMHLGETFVAPPTKYPDLYTVLNSLWNAAGFVFYWAYFNYRQFTMVNTPKMGFRVSTKSSKVYKLA
;
A
#
# COMPACT_ATOMS: atom_id res chain seq x y z
N MET A 1 12.51 23.66 43.66
CA MET A 1 12.49 23.84 45.12
C MET A 1 11.33 23.03 45.67
N ALA A 2 11.64 21.94 46.38
CA ALA A 2 10.70 21.30 47.32
C ALA A 2 10.55 22.19 48.58
N PRO A 3 9.52 22.00 49.42
CA PRO A 3 9.59 20.97 50.48
C PRO A 3 8.25 20.19 50.67
N THR A 4 8.16 18.89 51.03
CA THR A 4 8.43 18.18 52.32
C THR A 4 7.72 18.81 53.55
N THR A 5 7.03 18.15 54.49
CA THR A 5 6.95 16.74 54.97
C THR A 5 5.97 16.58 56.16
N LEU A 6 5.39 15.37 56.28
CA LEU A 6 5.18 14.51 57.48
C LEU A 6 4.50 14.97 58.80
N ARG A 7 3.52 14.17 59.27
CA ARG A 7 3.42 13.39 60.56
C ARG A 7 1.96 12.92 60.77
N ALA A 8 1.55 11.84 61.47
CA ALA A 8 2.18 10.89 62.39
C ALA A 8 1.35 9.58 62.49
N LYS A 9 1.94 8.55 63.13
CA LYS A 9 1.50 7.16 63.35
C LYS A 9 0.72 6.94 64.67
N GLY A 10 -0.01 5.82 64.73
CA GLY A 10 -0.12 4.88 65.89
C GLY A 10 -1.39 5.03 66.76
N GLY A 11 -2.05 4.00 67.31
CA GLY A 11 -1.90 2.53 67.30
C GLY A 11 -2.70 1.89 68.47
N LYS A 12 -3.11 0.60 68.34
CA LYS A 12 -3.45 -0.43 69.38
C LYS A 12 -4.68 -0.13 70.31
N ALA A 13 -5.48 -1.06 70.88
CA ALA A 13 -5.43 -2.51 71.12
C ALA A 13 -6.77 -3.11 71.67
N LYS A 14 -6.87 -4.47 71.64
CA LYS A 14 -7.44 -5.47 72.60
C LYS A 14 -8.95 -5.63 72.94
N SER A 15 -9.45 -6.88 72.81
CA SER A 15 -9.81 -7.87 73.89
C SER A 15 -10.87 -8.89 73.37
N THR A 16 -10.66 -10.22 73.27
CA THR A 16 -10.63 -11.40 74.19
C THR A 16 -11.95 -11.87 74.84
N ILE A 17 -12.11 -13.22 74.87
CA ILE A 17 -12.90 -14.17 75.73
C ILE A 17 -13.79 -15.11 74.86
N ALA A 18 -14.09 -16.39 75.14
CA ALA A 18 -13.41 -17.64 75.56
C ALA A 18 -14.52 -18.73 75.78
N GLY A 19 -14.20 -20.05 75.64
CA GLY A 19 -14.99 -21.22 76.12
C GLY A 19 -15.26 -22.30 75.03
N ALA A 20 -14.57 -23.45 74.98
CA ALA A 20 -14.71 -24.74 75.74
C ALA A 20 -16.01 -25.54 75.41
N ALA A 21 -16.13 -26.87 75.32
CA ALA A 21 -15.31 -28.08 75.19
C ALA A 21 -16.27 -29.32 75.07
N GLY A 22 -15.81 -30.46 74.51
CA GLY A 22 -16.32 -31.84 74.71
C GLY A 22 -17.29 -32.41 73.65
N VAL A 23 -17.37 -33.71 73.27
CA VAL A 23 -16.66 -34.99 73.53
C VAL A 23 -17.29 -36.07 72.57
N ALA A 24 -16.45 -36.99 72.08
CA ALA A 24 -16.60 -38.42 71.66
C ALA A 24 -17.87 -39.04 71.00
N GLY A 25 -17.62 -40.02 70.11
CA GLY A 25 -18.47 -41.23 69.92
C GLY A 25 -18.65 -41.73 68.49
N THR A 26 -17.74 -42.58 67.98
CA THR A 26 -17.94 -44.01 67.60
C THR A 26 -18.42 -44.37 66.19
N ALA A 27 -17.73 -45.37 65.64
CA ALA A 27 -17.80 -45.95 64.29
C ALA A 27 -18.97 -46.94 64.09
N ILE A 28 -19.24 -47.33 62.83
CA ILE A 28 -19.48 -48.72 62.37
C ILE A 28 -19.46 -48.79 60.83
N LEU A 29 -18.83 -49.86 60.33
CA LEU A 29 -18.72 -50.35 58.95
C LEU A 29 -20.05 -50.89 58.39
N ASN A 30 -20.27 -50.81 57.08
CA ASN A 30 -20.40 -52.01 56.23
C ASN A 30 -20.60 -51.71 54.74
N ALA A 31 -19.94 -52.54 53.93
CA ALA A 31 -20.07 -52.66 52.49
C ALA A 31 -21.27 -53.55 52.10
N SER A 32 -21.82 -53.37 50.89
CA SER A 32 -22.15 -54.44 49.92
C SER A 32 -23.21 -54.01 48.89
N HIS A 33 -22.87 -54.25 47.62
CA HIS A 33 -23.70 -54.51 46.44
C HIS A 33 -25.25 -54.44 46.54
N LYS A 34 -25.89 -53.75 45.59
CA LYS A 34 -26.62 -54.40 44.45
C LYS A 34 -27.27 -53.39 43.51
N THR A 35 -27.24 -53.80 42.25
CA THR A 35 -27.85 -53.34 41.00
C THR A 35 -29.38 -53.20 41.05
N THR A 36 -29.95 -52.47 40.06
CA THR A 36 -31.32 -52.54 39.45
C THR A 36 -32.03 -51.17 39.51
N ILE A 37 -31.99 -50.34 38.44
CA ILE A 37 -32.91 -50.28 37.28
C ILE A 37 -34.27 -49.59 37.59
N THR A 38 -34.43 -48.40 36.97
CA THR A 38 -35.64 -47.68 36.48
C THR A 38 -36.93 -47.67 37.29
N THR A 39 -37.52 -46.47 37.53
CA THR A 39 -38.57 -45.87 36.66
C THR A 39 -39.10 -44.52 37.21
N LEU A 40 -39.19 -43.56 36.28
CA LEU A 40 -40.06 -42.38 36.13
C LEU A 40 -41.14 -42.02 37.18
N SER A 41 -41.16 -40.73 37.58
CA SER A 41 -42.37 -39.86 37.70
C SER A 41 -41.92 -38.43 38.07
N SER A 42 -41.97 -37.49 37.13
CA SER A 42 -42.99 -36.44 36.96
C SER A 42 -42.95 -35.27 37.96
N SER A 43 -42.50 -34.13 37.42
CA SER A 43 -42.98 -32.76 37.65
C SER A 43 -42.92 -32.16 39.05
N THR A 44 -41.99 -31.21 39.23
CA THR A 44 -42.32 -29.94 39.89
C THR A 44 -41.55 -28.82 39.20
N VAL A 45 -42.31 -27.92 38.57
CA VAL A 45 -41.82 -26.66 38.01
C VAL A 45 -41.57 -25.71 39.17
N THR A 46 -40.32 -25.33 39.40
CA THR A 46 -39.94 -24.15 40.18
C THR A 46 -38.99 -23.30 39.35
N SER A 47 -39.47 -22.09 39.06
CA SER A 47 -38.81 -21.04 38.32
C SER A 47 -37.69 -20.39 39.14
N ALA A 48 -36.45 -20.49 38.70
CA ALA A 48 -35.39 -19.53 39.06
C ALA A 48 -34.22 -19.56 38.05
N SER A 49 -34.03 -18.39 37.43
CA SER A 49 -32.75 -17.76 37.07
C SER A 49 -31.72 -18.43 36.14
N SER A 50 -31.26 -17.59 35.21
CA SER A 50 -29.93 -17.55 34.59
C SER A 50 -29.62 -18.52 33.44
N SER A 51 -29.73 -18.00 32.22
CA SER A 51 -28.80 -18.37 31.14
C SER A 51 -28.68 -17.22 30.15
N THR A 52 -27.87 -16.23 30.50
CA THR A 52 -27.17 -15.42 29.49
C THR A 52 -26.38 -16.39 28.62
N SER A 53 -26.80 -16.56 27.37
CA SER A 53 -26.04 -17.31 26.38
C SER A 53 -24.67 -16.64 26.25
N ALA A 54 -23.66 -17.26 26.87
CA ALA A 54 -22.27 -16.91 26.68
C ALA A 54 -21.99 -16.92 25.18
N ALA A 55 -21.84 -15.72 24.62
CA ALA A 55 -21.37 -15.53 23.27
C ALA A 55 -20.06 -16.31 23.13
N ALA A 56 -20.08 -17.36 22.31
CA ALA A 56 -18.90 -18.14 21.98
C ALA A 56 -17.84 -17.19 21.42
N MET A 57 -16.86 -16.86 22.26
CA MET A 57 -15.68 -16.10 21.87
C MET A 57 -14.95 -16.89 20.78
N THR A 58 -15.04 -16.44 19.54
CA THR A 58 -14.19 -16.94 18.45
C THR A 58 -12.72 -16.75 18.80
N PRO A 59 -11.91 -17.82 18.90
CA PRO A 59 -10.49 -17.73 19.20
C PRO A 59 -9.73 -17.31 17.94
N GLY A 60 -9.44 -16.02 17.80
CA GLY A 60 -8.69 -15.49 16.65
C GLY A 60 -8.18 -14.06 16.76
N ALA A 61 -8.33 -13.39 17.91
CA ALA A 61 -7.94 -11.99 18.10
C ALA A 61 -6.83 -11.71 19.16
N PRO A 62 -5.80 -12.55 19.42
CA PRO A 62 -4.66 -12.09 20.23
C PRO A 62 -3.74 -11.12 19.47
N MET A 63 -3.58 -11.31 18.15
CA MET A 63 -2.45 -10.73 17.40
C MET A 63 -2.54 -9.21 17.15
N LEU A 64 -3.75 -8.66 16.96
CA LEU A 64 -3.93 -7.26 16.59
C LEU A 64 -4.11 -6.32 17.78
N LYS A 65 -4.47 -6.83 18.97
CA LYS A 65 -4.74 -6.04 20.18
C LYS A 65 -3.55 -5.20 20.66
N HIS A 66 -2.36 -5.53 20.19
CA HIS A 66 -1.14 -4.82 20.53
C HIS A 66 -0.85 -3.59 19.66
N LEU A 67 -1.57 -3.41 18.54
CA LEU A 67 -1.41 -2.23 17.69
C LEU A 67 -2.10 -1.02 18.33
N ALA A 68 -1.45 0.14 18.32
CA ALA A 68 -2.03 1.38 18.82
C ALA A 68 -3.34 1.73 18.10
N VAL A 69 -3.33 1.63 16.76
CA VAL A 69 -4.51 1.85 15.90
C VAL A 69 -5.64 0.85 16.14
N TYR A 70 -5.35 -0.40 16.51
CA TYR A 70 -6.39 -1.37 16.86
C TYR A 70 -7.05 -1.03 18.20
N ARG A 71 -6.26 -0.61 19.20
CA ARG A 71 -6.81 -0.16 20.49
C ARG A 71 -7.68 1.09 20.32
N TYR A 72 -7.26 2.02 19.46
CA TYR A 72 -8.07 3.17 19.08
C TYR A 72 -9.39 2.75 18.41
N ALA A 73 -9.35 1.79 17.49
CA ALA A 73 -10.56 1.24 16.88
C ALA A 73 -11.48 0.59 17.94
N THR A 74 -10.94 -0.18 18.88
CA THR A 74 -11.73 -0.75 19.98
C THR A 74 -12.38 0.34 20.83
N TRP A 75 -11.63 1.40 21.19
CA TRP A 75 -12.17 2.54 21.94
C TRP A 75 -13.32 3.22 21.18
N LEU A 76 -13.21 3.41 19.86
CA LEU A 76 -14.29 3.95 19.03
C LEU A 76 -15.52 3.03 19.02
N GLU A 77 -15.33 1.72 18.98
CA GLU A 77 -16.42 0.73 19.04
C GLU A 77 -17.13 0.77 20.40
N GLU A 78 -16.38 0.81 21.50
CA GLU A 78 -16.90 0.90 22.87
C GLU A 78 -17.71 2.19 23.11
N ASN A 79 -17.31 3.30 22.46
CA ASN A 79 -18.01 4.59 22.52
C ASN A 79 -19.09 4.77 21.43
N GLN A 80 -19.47 3.70 20.71
CA GLN A 80 -20.52 3.73 19.68
C GLN A 80 -20.25 4.67 18.49
N LEU A 81 -18.98 5.00 18.21
CA LEU A 81 -18.57 5.95 17.17
C LEU A 81 -18.33 5.29 15.79
N LYS A 82 -18.84 4.08 15.55
CA LYS A 82 -18.55 3.32 14.31
C LYS A 82 -18.90 4.07 13.02
N ARG A 83 -20.02 4.81 13.03
CA ARG A 83 -20.51 5.55 11.86
C ARG A 83 -19.64 6.75 11.53
N THR A 84 -19.11 7.45 12.53
CA THR A 84 -18.27 8.64 12.37
C THR A 84 -16.79 8.29 12.20
N ALA A 85 -16.36 7.13 12.70
CA ALA A 85 -14.98 6.69 12.70
C ALA A 85 -14.31 6.70 11.31
N VAL A 86 -14.99 6.25 10.24
CA VAL A 86 -14.40 6.31 8.88
C VAL A 86 -14.12 7.75 8.47
N TRP A 87 -15.03 8.68 8.78
CA TRP A 87 -14.82 10.11 8.52
C TRP A 87 -13.69 10.69 9.37
N ILE A 88 -13.53 10.24 10.62
CA ILE A 88 -12.40 10.63 11.46
C ILE A 88 -11.08 10.13 10.85
N ALA A 89 -11.03 8.90 10.36
CA ALA A 89 -9.84 8.37 9.69
C ALA A 89 -9.50 9.14 8.41
N VAL A 90 -10.50 9.47 7.60
CA VAL A 90 -10.32 10.30 6.40
C VAL A 90 -9.85 11.70 6.78
N ALA A 91 -10.49 12.36 7.75
CA ALA A 91 -10.10 13.69 8.21
C ALA A 91 -8.66 13.71 8.77
N ALA A 92 -8.28 12.70 9.56
CA ALA A 92 -6.91 12.57 10.06
C ALA A 92 -5.91 12.36 8.91
N ALA A 93 -6.24 11.49 7.95
CA ALA A 93 -5.40 11.26 6.77
C ALA A 93 -5.21 12.51 5.91
N VAL A 94 -6.28 13.30 5.72
CA VAL A 94 -6.26 14.59 5.02
C VAL A 94 -5.42 15.61 5.79
N LEU A 95 -5.63 15.74 7.09
CA LEU A 95 -4.88 16.67 7.93
C LEU A 95 -3.38 16.38 7.86
N VAL A 96 -2.97 15.11 7.99
CA VAL A 96 -1.56 14.72 7.90
C VAL A 96 -0.95 15.11 6.56
N ARG A 97 -1.65 14.88 5.44
CA ARG A 97 -1.20 15.28 4.10
C ARG A 97 -1.09 16.78 3.96
N TRP A 98 -2.08 17.51 4.46
CA TRP A 98 -2.10 18.96 4.43
C TRP A 98 -0.91 19.55 5.19
N VAL A 99 -0.66 19.07 6.41
CA VAL A 99 0.48 19.49 7.24
C VAL A 99 1.82 19.16 6.58
N VAL A 100 1.95 17.99 5.95
CA VAL A 100 3.16 17.64 5.17
C VAL A 100 3.35 18.61 4.00
N GLY A 101 2.27 18.97 3.30
CA GLY A 101 2.29 19.89 2.16
C GLY A 101 2.67 21.34 2.48
N LEU A 102 2.69 21.73 3.77
CA LEU A 102 3.25 23.00 4.22
C LEU A 102 4.78 23.07 4.01
N GLY A 103 5.45 21.92 3.99
CA GLY A 103 6.87 21.80 3.70
C GLY A 103 7.27 22.20 2.27
N PRO A 104 8.57 22.26 1.98
CA PRO A 104 9.07 22.51 0.64
C PRO A 104 8.61 21.44 -0.37
N TYR A 105 8.69 21.76 -1.66
CA TYR A 105 8.39 20.84 -2.76
C TYR A 105 9.63 20.55 -3.60
N SER A 106 9.54 19.59 -4.51
CA SER A 106 10.66 19.21 -5.36
C SER A 106 11.19 20.37 -6.20
N GLY A 107 12.45 20.73 -5.95
CA GLY A 107 13.18 21.81 -6.62
C GLY A 107 12.75 23.23 -6.25
N GLN A 108 12.21 23.45 -5.04
CA GLN A 108 11.91 24.79 -4.55
C GLN A 108 13.18 25.65 -4.44
N GLY A 109 13.18 26.83 -5.06
CA GLY A 109 14.32 27.76 -5.04
C GLY A 109 15.59 27.22 -5.72
N THR A 110 15.46 26.28 -6.67
CA THR A 110 16.62 25.69 -7.39
C THR A 110 16.58 26.00 -8.90
N PRO A 111 16.85 27.25 -9.32
CA PRO A 111 17.02 27.57 -10.73
C PRO A 111 18.25 26.83 -11.32
N PRO A 112 18.33 26.66 -12.66
CA PRO A 112 17.37 27.15 -13.64
C PRO A 112 16.16 26.23 -13.85
N ARG A 113 16.25 24.92 -13.63
CA ARG A 113 15.21 23.97 -14.06
C ARG A 113 14.19 23.57 -12.99
N PHE A 114 14.44 23.85 -11.71
CA PHE A 114 13.57 23.41 -10.60
C PHE A 114 13.36 21.89 -10.61
N GLY A 115 12.28 21.39 -10.01
CA GLY A 115 12.02 19.96 -9.84
C GLY A 115 10.64 19.52 -10.32
N ASP A 116 10.13 18.41 -9.76
CA ASP A 116 8.87 17.80 -10.21
C ASP A 116 7.67 18.75 -10.07
N TYR A 117 7.68 19.69 -9.12
CA TYR A 117 6.64 20.71 -8.99
C TYR A 117 6.51 21.56 -10.26
N GLU A 118 7.63 22.05 -10.77
CA GLU A 118 7.68 22.88 -11.97
C GLU A 118 7.31 22.10 -13.22
N ALA A 119 7.71 20.82 -13.31
CA ALA A 119 7.29 19.95 -14.41
C ALA A 119 5.75 19.85 -14.47
N GLN A 120 5.09 19.61 -13.34
CA GLN A 120 3.61 19.56 -13.30
C GLN A 120 2.98 20.93 -13.61
N ARG A 121 3.51 22.03 -13.04
CA ARG A 121 3.03 23.39 -13.32
C ARG A 121 3.11 23.71 -14.81
N HIS A 122 4.25 23.38 -15.42
CA HIS A 122 4.46 23.60 -16.84
C HIS A 122 3.54 22.74 -17.71
N TRP A 123 3.22 21.50 -17.32
CA TRP A 123 2.22 20.71 -18.05
C TRP A 123 0.83 21.37 -18.00
N MET A 124 0.47 22.02 -16.90
CA MET A 124 -0.77 22.79 -16.80
C MET A 124 -0.75 24.02 -17.72
N GLU A 125 0.35 24.78 -17.72
CA GLU A 125 0.60 25.89 -18.65
C GLU A 125 0.52 25.44 -20.12
N LEU A 126 1.20 24.35 -20.48
CA LEU A 126 1.26 23.81 -21.83
C LEU A 126 -0.11 23.42 -22.36
N THR A 127 -0.87 22.69 -21.54
CA THR A 127 -2.12 22.08 -21.99
C THR A 127 -3.26 23.09 -22.20
N ILE A 128 -3.22 24.24 -21.53
CA ILE A 128 -4.22 25.31 -21.73
C ILE A 128 -3.87 26.27 -22.88
N HIS A 129 -2.59 26.37 -23.25
CA HIS A 129 -2.13 27.29 -24.30
C HIS A 129 -1.94 26.64 -25.67
N ARG A 130 -1.67 25.32 -25.72
CA ARG A 130 -1.42 24.61 -26.98
C ARG A 130 -2.62 23.77 -27.43
N PRO A 131 -2.88 23.66 -28.75
CA PRO A 131 -3.82 22.69 -29.28
C PRO A 131 -3.49 21.28 -28.78
N ILE A 132 -4.52 20.49 -28.49
CA ILE A 132 -4.39 19.15 -27.90
C ILE A 132 -3.41 18.23 -28.63
N ARG A 133 -3.35 18.32 -29.97
CA ARG A 133 -2.46 17.49 -30.79
C ARG A 133 -0.98 17.82 -30.60
N GLU A 134 -0.70 19.04 -30.17
CA GLU A 134 0.67 19.55 -30.03
C GLU A 134 1.26 19.31 -28.63
N TRP A 135 0.48 18.82 -27.67
CA TRP A 135 0.92 18.62 -26.27
C TRP A 135 2.18 17.75 -26.14
N TYR A 136 2.41 16.80 -27.05
CA TYR A 136 3.58 15.89 -27.02
C TYR A 136 4.67 16.26 -28.04
N SER A 137 4.42 17.25 -28.89
CA SER A 137 5.35 17.72 -29.93
C SER A 137 5.95 19.09 -29.60
N ASP A 138 5.69 19.63 -28.41
CA ASP A 138 6.27 20.90 -27.98
C ASP A 138 7.81 20.87 -28.01
N GLN A 139 8.39 21.96 -28.51
CA GLN A 139 9.83 22.09 -28.75
C GLN A 139 10.53 23.04 -27.77
N SER A 140 9.84 23.54 -26.73
CA SER A 140 10.40 24.50 -25.78
C SER A 140 11.58 23.94 -24.96
N LYS A 141 11.69 22.60 -24.87
CA LYS A 141 12.73 21.85 -24.11
C LYS A 141 12.81 22.22 -22.62
N TRP A 142 11.77 22.84 -22.04
CA TRP A 142 11.72 23.20 -20.63
C TRP A 142 11.45 21.98 -19.75
N TRP A 143 10.22 21.45 -19.81
CA TRP A 143 9.81 20.20 -19.17
C TRP A 143 8.87 19.42 -20.10
N ASP A 144 9.38 18.35 -20.69
CA ASP A 144 8.59 17.55 -21.62
C ASP A 144 7.41 16.84 -20.93
N LEU A 145 6.28 16.73 -21.63
CA LEU A 145 5.14 15.93 -21.19
C LEU A 145 5.42 14.44 -21.44
N ASP A 146 5.93 13.76 -20.41
CA ASP A 146 6.41 12.37 -20.49
C ASP A 146 5.38 11.33 -19.99
N TYR A 147 4.17 11.77 -19.60
CA TYR A 147 3.12 10.91 -19.05
C TYR A 147 1.98 10.68 -20.06
N PRO A 148 1.26 9.55 -19.99
CA PRO A 148 0.18 9.24 -20.92
C PRO A 148 -1.03 10.20 -20.82
N PRO A 149 -1.94 10.16 -21.82
CA PRO A 149 -2.94 11.22 -22.03
C PRO A 149 -3.84 11.57 -20.85
N LEU A 150 -4.14 10.63 -19.95
CA LEU A 150 -5.00 10.94 -18.79
C LEU A 150 -4.32 11.92 -17.82
N THR A 151 -2.99 11.88 -17.71
CA THR A 151 -2.27 12.95 -16.99
C THR A 151 -2.44 14.29 -17.70
N ALA A 152 -2.29 14.32 -19.02
CA ALA A 152 -2.42 15.56 -19.78
C ALA A 152 -3.82 16.19 -19.63
N TYR A 153 -4.88 15.38 -19.65
CA TYR A 153 -6.24 15.86 -19.39
C TYR A 153 -6.44 16.39 -17.96
N VAL A 154 -5.79 15.75 -16.97
CA VAL A 154 -5.81 16.25 -15.59
C VAL A 154 -5.03 17.55 -15.46
N SER A 155 -3.86 17.67 -16.10
CA SER A 155 -3.11 18.92 -16.17
C SER A 155 -3.89 20.03 -16.86
N TRP A 156 -4.61 19.71 -17.94
CA TRP A 156 -5.49 20.66 -18.61
C TRP A 156 -6.62 21.16 -17.70
N LEU A 157 -7.29 20.25 -17.00
CA LEU A 157 -8.37 20.60 -16.07
C LEU A 157 -7.86 21.48 -14.92
N CYS A 158 -6.73 21.12 -14.31
CA CYS A 158 -6.09 21.92 -13.28
C CYS A 158 -5.66 23.28 -13.84
N GLY A 159 -4.88 23.32 -14.92
CA GLY A 159 -4.44 24.56 -15.56
C GLY A 159 -5.59 25.49 -15.87
N PHE A 160 -6.70 24.95 -16.42
CA PHE A 160 -7.88 25.75 -16.75
C PHE A 160 -8.53 26.36 -15.51
N ILE A 161 -8.72 25.59 -14.44
CA ILE A 161 -9.28 26.10 -13.19
C ILE A 161 -8.34 27.13 -12.56
N GLY A 162 -7.04 26.83 -12.53
CA GLY A 162 -6.02 27.69 -11.93
C GLY A 162 -5.86 29.02 -12.67
N ASP A 163 -5.89 29.01 -14.01
CA ASP A 163 -5.88 30.21 -14.86
C ASP A 163 -7.07 31.14 -14.56
N LYS A 164 -8.25 30.59 -14.24
CA LYS A 164 -9.40 31.39 -13.80
C LYS A 164 -9.24 32.01 -12.42
N VAL A 165 -8.39 31.44 -11.56
CA VAL A 165 -8.08 32.00 -10.23
C VAL A 165 -7.01 33.08 -10.35
N ASN A 166 -5.90 32.77 -11.02
CA ASN A 166 -4.84 33.73 -11.32
C ASN A 166 -4.08 33.30 -12.60
N PRO A 167 -4.23 34.05 -13.70
CA PRO A 167 -3.57 33.74 -14.98
C PRO A 167 -2.03 33.75 -14.91
N GLU A 168 -1.43 34.49 -13.98
CA GLU A 168 0.04 34.61 -13.89
C GLU A 168 0.72 33.27 -13.54
N TRP A 169 0.01 32.36 -12.86
CA TRP A 169 0.56 31.07 -12.45
C TRP A 169 0.93 30.17 -13.64
N PHE A 170 0.24 30.36 -14.76
CA PHE A 170 0.36 29.52 -15.96
C PHE A 170 0.59 30.34 -17.24
N ALA A 171 0.99 31.61 -17.12
CA ALA A 171 1.23 32.48 -18.26
C ALA A 171 2.32 31.90 -19.19
N TRP A 172 1.99 31.78 -20.48
CA TRP A 172 2.84 31.11 -21.47
C TRP A 172 4.25 31.71 -21.55
N GLU A 173 5.25 30.86 -21.33
CA GLU A 173 6.69 31.13 -21.29
C GLU A 173 7.19 32.07 -20.18
N THR A 174 6.37 33.02 -19.73
CA THR A 174 6.74 34.02 -18.71
C THR A 174 6.62 33.48 -17.29
N SER A 175 5.81 32.45 -17.06
CA SER A 175 5.62 31.80 -15.76
C SER A 175 6.58 30.63 -15.48
N ARG A 176 7.59 30.42 -16.33
CA ARG A 176 8.58 29.35 -16.13
C ARG A 176 9.38 29.59 -14.84
N GLY A 177 9.31 28.63 -13.92
CA GLY A 177 9.90 28.75 -12.58
C GLY A 177 9.14 29.68 -11.65
N TYR A 178 7.84 29.91 -11.88
CA TYR A 178 7.02 30.77 -11.04
C TYR A 178 6.87 30.20 -9.62
N GLU A 179 7.27 30.98 -8.61
CA GLU A 179 7.14 30.63 -7.20
C GLU A 179 6.29 31.67 -6.46
N SER A 180 5.17 31.24 -5.90
CA SER A 180 4.38 32.04 -4.97
C SER A 180 3.68 31.16 -3.95
N THR A 181 3.33 31.74 -2.79
CA THR A 181 2.61 31.01 -1.73
C THR A 181 1.22 30.57 -2.20
N ASP A 182 0.53 31.40 -2.98
CA ASP A 182 -0.82 31.09 -3.46
C ASP A 182 -0.81 30.01 -4.56
N ALA A 183 0.15 30.08 -5.50
CA ALA A 183 0.32 29.03 -6.49
C ALA A 183 0.68 27.69 -5.83
N LYS A 184 1.55 27.70 -4.82
CA LYS A 184 1.86 26.51 -4.01
C LYS A 184 0.60 25.96 -3.34
N LEU A 185 -0.21 26.80 -2.72
CA LEU A 185 -1.46 26.39 -2.08
C LEU A 185 -2.42 25.75 -3.09
N TYR A 186 -2.60 26.37 -4.25
CA TYR A 186 -3.43 25.84 -5.34
C TYR A 186 -2.94 24.45 -5.78
N MET A 187 -1.66 24.34 -6.12
CA MET A 187 -1.03 23.12 -6.58
C MET A 187 -1.10 21.99 -5.53
N ARG A 188 -0.89 22.30 -4.24
CA ARG A 188 -1.06 21.30 -3.17
C ARG A 188 -2.52 20.83 -3.03
N SER A 189 -3.46 21.75 -3.24
CA SER A 189 -4.89 21.47 -3.16
C SER A 189 -5.37 20.54 -4.28
N THR A 190 -4.83 20.67 -5.50
CA THR A 190 -5.19 19.79 -6.62
C THR A 190 -4.74 18.34 -6.36
N VAL A 191 -3.53 18.13 -5.84
CA VAL A 191 -3.06 16.78 -5.44
C VAL A 191 -4.00 16.17 -4.40
N LEU A 192 -4.32 16.90 -3.34
CA LEU A 192 -5.21 16.43 -2.28
C LEU A 192 -6.63 16.16 -2.78
N PHE A 193 -7.16 17.00 -3.67
CA PHE A 193 -8.47 16.83 -4.29
C PHE A 193 -8.57 15.50 -5.03
N PHE A 194 -7.62 15.21 -5.90
CA PHE A 194 -7.62 13.95 -6.65
C PHE A 194 -7.43 12.73 -5.73
N GLU A 195 -6.64 12.87 -4.66
CA GLU A 195 -6.51 11.81 -3.66
C GLU A 195 -7.84 11.53 -2.94
N LEU A 196 -8.58 12.58 -2.57
CA LEU A 196 -9.90 12.51 -1.94
C LEU A 196 -10.95 11.87 -2.84
N VAL A 197 -10.91 12.13 -4.15
CA VAL A 197 -11.92 11.64 -5.10
C VAL A 197 -11.60 10.23 -5.61
N ILE A 198 -10.32 9.86 -5.71
CA ILE A 198 -9.90 8.61 -6.34
C ILE A 198 -9.32 7.62 -5.32
N TYR A 199 -8.23 8.00 -4.64
CA TYR A 199 -7.44 7.07 -3.83
C TYR A 199 -8.12 6.70 -2.51
N ILE A 200 -8.50 7.68 -1.69
CA ILE A 200 -9.12 7.45 -0.39
C ILE A 200 -10.38 6.56 -0.48
N PRO A 201 -11.36 6.86 -1.35
CA PRO A 201 -12.54 6.01 -1.48
C PRO A 201 -12.19 4.61 -2.00
N SER A 202 -11.19 4.46 -2.87
CA SER A 202 -10.75 3.13 -3.31
C SER A 202 -10.24 2.26 -2.15
N ILE A 203 -9.51 2.84 -1.20
CA ILE A 203 -9.00 2.17 0.01
C ILE A 203 -10.14 1.83 0.98
N VAL A 204 -11.07 2.77 1.21
CA VAL A 204 -12.24 2.52 2.06
C VAL A 204 -13.09 1.38 1.50
N VAL A 205 -13.40 1.38 0.21
CA VAL A 205 -14.14 0.29 -0.44
C VAL A 205 -13.36 -1.02 -0.41
N PHE A 206 -12.04 -0.98 -0.63
CA PHE A 206 -11.20 -2.18 -0.54
C PHE A 206 -11.26 -2.82 0.83
N THR A 207 -11.06 -2.04 1.89
CA THR A 207 -11.07 -2.55 3.27
C THR A 207 -12.42 -3.14 3.66
N GLN A 208 -13.53 -2.49 3.26
CA GLN A 208 -14.88 -2.99 3.48
C GLN A 208 -15.13 -4.33 2.76
N ARG A 209 -14.60 -4.50 1.54
CA ARG A 209 -14.74 -5.75 0.76
C ARG A 209 -13.81 -6.85 1.27
N TRP A 210 -12.53 -6.54 1.42
CA TRP A 210 -11.48 -7.51 1.76
C TRP A 210 -11.64 -8.05 3.18
N PHE A 211 -12.08 -7.19 4.11
CA PHE A 211 -12.27 -7.54 5.52
C PHE A 211 -13.75 -7.63 5.93
N ALA A 212 -14.68 -7.80 4.99
CA ALA A 212 -16.14 -7.84 5.25
C ALA A 212 -16.54 -8.82 6.36
N HIS A 213 -15.92 -10.01 6.38
CA HIS A 213 -16.19 -11.07 7.37
C HIS A 213 -15.34 -10.94 8.65
N LYS A 214 -14.68 -9.80 8.86
CA LYS A 214 -13.87 -9.52 10.04
C LYS A 214 -14.55 -8.46 10.92
N PRO A 215 -14.24 -8.43 12.23
CA PRO A 215 -14.73 -7.39 13.13
C PRO A 215 -14.47 -6.00 12.57
N TRP A 216 -15.40 -5.08 12.82
CA TRP A 216 -15.32 -3.69 12.35
C TRP A 216 -13.99 -3.02 12.77
N THR A 217 -13.51 -3.31 13.97
CA THR A 217 -12.21 -2.82 14.47
C THR A 217 -11.05 -3.18 13.55
N ARG A 218 -11.05 -4.37 12.95
CA ARG A 218 -10.05 -4.80 11.97
C ARG A 218 -10.18 -4.01 10.66
N GLN A 219 -11.40 -3.78 10.19
CA GLN A 219 -11.64 -2.98 8.98
C GLN A 219 -11.14 -1.55 9.18
N HIS A 220 -11.50 -0.91 10.30
CA HIS A 220 -11.08 0.44 10.63
C HIS A 220 -9.57 0.56 10.83
N THR A 221 -8.95 -0.42 11.49
CA THR A 221 -7.48 -0.50 11.62
C THR A 221 -6.80 -0.54 10.25
N ALA A 222 -7.36 -1.32 9.31
CA ALA A 222 -6.81 -1.42 7.95
C ALA A 222 -6.89 -0.07 7.22
N VAL A 223 -8.04 0.62 7.30
CA VAL A 223 -8.23 1.95 6.70
C VAL A 223 -7.15 2.92 7.19
N LEU A 224 -6.97 3.04 8.50
CA LEU A 224 -5.97 3.95 9.08
C LEU A 224 -4.54 3.62 8.62
N LEU A 225 -4.14 2.35 8.68
CA LEU A 225 -2.79 1.95 8.25
C LEU A 225 -2.56 2.18 6.76
N MET A 226 -3.54 1.89 5.90
CA MET A 226 -3.40 2.10 4.47
C MET A 226 -3.36 3.59 4.12
N LEU A 227 -4.21 4.42 4.73
CA LEU A 227 -4.25 5.86 4.48
C LEU A 227 -3.05 6.61 5.09
N LEU A 228 -2.42 6.09 6.14
CA LEU A 228 -1.26 6.71 6.80
C LEU A 228 0.07 6.07 6.37
N GLN A 229 0.13 5.46 5.18
CA GLN A 229 1.36 4.94 4.61
C GLN A 229 2.37 6.09 4.36
N PRO A 230 3.56 6.09 4.99
CA PRO A 230 4.46 7.25 4.97
C PRO A 230 5.01 7.55 3.58
N GLY A 231 5.38 6.52 2.81
CA GLY A 231 6.00 6.70 1.48
C GLY A 231 5.09 7.45 0.50
N VAL A 232 3.80 7.10 0.46
CA VAL A 232 2.84 7.76 -0.44
C VAL A 232 2.64 9.22 -0.04
N ILE A 233 2.47 9.50 1.25
CA ILE A 233 2.25 10.87 1.76
C ILE A 233 3.48 11.75 1.49
N LEU A 234 4.68 11.24 1.75
CA LEU A 234 5.92 12.00 1.55
C LEU A 234 6.14 12.35 0.09
N ILE A 235 5.84 11.44 -0.84
CA ILE A 235 6.08 11.67 -2.27
C ILE A 235 4.97 12.51 -2.90
N ASP A 236 3.70 12.26 -2.61
CA ASP A 236 2.62 13.03 -3.24
C ASP A 236 2.43 14.38 -2.56
N SER A 237 2.24 14.41 -1.24
CA SER A 237 1.96 15.64 -0.50
C SER A 237 3.21 16.46 -0.16
N GLY A 238 4.39 15.84 -0.07
CA GLY A 238 5.66 16.53 0.19
C GLY A 238 6.43 16.84 -1.09
N HIS A 239 6.94 15.82 -1.76
CA HIS A 239 7.77 15.94 -2.97
C HIS A 239 7.00 16.56 -4.16
N PHE A 240 5.67 16.45 -4.19
CA PHE A 240 4.76 16.94 -5.23
C PHE A 240 4.62 15.99 -6.41
N GLN A 241 3.74 14.99 -6.27
CA GLN A 241 3.41 14.04 -7.31
C GLN A 241 1.93 13.64 -7.26
N TYR A 242 1.41 13.16 -8.39
CA TYR A 242 0.05 12.61 -8.51
C TYR A 242 0.05 11.07 -8.56
N ASN A 243 0.88 10.37 -7.77
CA ASN A 243 0.94 8.91 -7.85
C ASN A 243 -0.36 8.24 -7.37
N THR A 244 -1.01 8.83 -6.37
CA THR A 244 -2.27 8.36 -5.77
C THR A 244 -3.42 8.27 -6.77
N VAL A 245 -3.42 9.05 -7.86
CA VAL A 245 -4.40 8.87 -8.94
C VAL A 245 -4.23 7.50 -9.60
N MET A 246 -3.02 7.20 -10.07
CA MET A 246 -2.71 5.90 -10.67
C MET A 246 -2.88 4.75 -9.67
N LEU A 247 -2.34 4.88 -8.46
CA LEU A 247 -2.46 3.84 -7.44
C LEU A 247 -3.92 3.61 -7.03
N GLY A 248 -4.72 4.67 -6.92
CA GLY A 248 -6.15 4.59 -6.62
C GLY A 248 -6.95 3.92 -7.73
N LEU A 249 -6.63 4.21 -9.00
CA LEU A 249 -7.23 3.52 -10.14
C LEU A 249 -6.86 2.02 -10.17
N VAL A 250 -5.64 1.65 -9.77
CA VAL A 250 -5.25 0.24 -9.58
C VAL A 250 -6.06 -0.41 -8.45
N VAL A 251 -6.27 0.27 -7.32
CA VAL A 251 -7.11 -0.25 -6.23
C VAL A 251 -8.58 -0.35 -6.66
N TRP A 252 -9.09 0.59 -7.46
CA TRP A 252 -10.42 0.48 -8.06
C TRP A 252 -10.52 -0.73 -8.98
N ALA A 253 -9.51 -0.99 -9.82
CA ALA A 253 -9.45 -2.20 -10.63
C ALA A 253 -9.52 -3.46 -9.77
N VAL A 254 -8.71 -3.52 -8.70
CA VAL A 254 -8.76 -4.61 -7.70
C VAL A 254 -10.16 -4.72 -7.10
N ASN A 255 -10.79 -3.63 -6.66
CA ASN A 255 -12.13 -3.65 -6.11
C ASN A 255 -13.14 -4.27 -7.09
N PHE A 256 -13.10 -3.89 -8.36
CA PHE A 256 -13.96 -4.47 -9.39
C PHE A 256 -13.68 -5.96 -9.60
N PHE A 257 -12.41 -6.38 -9.65
CA PHE A 257 -12.04 -7.80 -9.72
C PHE A 257 -12.52 -8.60 -8.50
N LEU A 258 -12.45 -8.02 -7.30
CA LEU A 258 -12.98 -8.62 -6.07
C LEU A 258 -14.51 -8.75 -6.10
N ALA A 259 -15.21 -7.90 -6.85
CA ALA A 259 -16.64 -7.98 -7.09
C ALA A 259 -17.00 -8.78 -8.36
N ASP A 260 -16.03 -9.45 -8.99
CA ASP A 260 -16.19 -10.19 -10.25
C ASP A 260 -16.69 -9.34 -11.43
N GLN A 261 -16.54 -8.02 -11.34
CA GLN A 261 -16.83 -7.03 -12.39
C GLN A 261 -15.60 -6.82 -13.29
N ASP A 262 -15.17 -7.89 -13.96
CA ASP A 262 -13.88 -7.92 -14.67
C ASP A 262 -13.72 -6.84 -15.75
N VAL A 263 -14.81 -6.49 -16.46
CA VAL A 263 -14.80 -5.43 -17.49
C VAL A 263 -14.50 -4.06 -16.88
N LEU A 264 -15.21 -3.68 -15.81
CA LEU A 264 -14.96 -2.41 -15.11
C LEU A 264 -13.56 -2.37 -14.49
N GLY A 265 -13.09 -3.51 -13.99
CA GLY A 265 -11.73 -3.64 -13.49
C GLY A 265 -10.68 -3.41 -14.59
N SER A 266 -10.89 -3.95 -15.78
CA SER A 266 -10.03 -3.69 -16.94
C SER A 266 -10.06 -2.23 -17.37
N VAL A 267 -11.24 -1.59 -17.41
CA VAL A 267 -11.36 -0.15 -17.71
C VAL A 267 -10.56 0.68 -16.70
N ALA A 268 -10.77 0.46 -15.39
CA ALA A 268 -10.04 1.17 -14.33
C ALA A 268 -8.52 0.95 -14.41
N PHE A 269 -8.08 -0.27 -14.74
CA PHE A 269 -6.66 -0.56 -14.92
C PHE A 269 -6.07 0.12 -16.15
N CYS A 270 -6.81 0.17 -17.27
CA CYS A 270 -6.42 0.93 -18.47
C CYS A 270 -6.35 2.44 -18.19
N LEU A 271 -7.25 3.00 -17.37
CA LEU A 271 -7.16 4.39 -16.92
C LEU A 271 -5.91 4.61 -16.05
N ALA A 272 -5.55 3.67 -15.17
CA ALA A 272 -4.31 3.75 -14.39
C ALA A 272 -3.07 3.81 -15.30
N LEU A 273 -3.01 2.94 -16.32
CA LEU A 273 -1.99 2.94 -17.37
C LEU A 273 -1.99 4.25 -18.17
N GLY A 274 -3.18 4.76 -18.49
CA GLY A 274 -3.38 6.04 -19.16
C GLY A 274 -2.97 7.25 -18.34
N PHE A 275 -2.84 7.12 -17.01
CA PHE A 275 -2.37 8.17 -16.12
C PHE A 275 -0.84 8.13 -15.97
N LYS A 276 -0.30 7.00 -15.53
CA LYS A 276 1.16 6.77 -15.42
C LYS A 276 1.49 5.39 -15.95
N GLN A 277 2.38 5.33 -16.95
CA GLN A 277 2.85 4.11 -17.59
C GLN A 277 3.50 3.12 -16.63
N MET A 278 3.98 3.59 -15.47
CA MET A 278 4.54 2.73 -14.43
C MET A 278 3.54 1.70 -13.89
N ALA A 279 2.22 1.92 -14.04
CA ALA A 279 1.21 0.91 -13.73
C ALA A 279 1.40 -0.42 -14.51
N LEU A 280 2.21 -0.42 -15.59
CA LEU A 280 2.65 -1.64 -16.29
C LEU A 280 3.29 -2.68 -15.38
N TYR A 281 3.84 -2.27 -14.24
CA TYR A 281 4.45 -3.18 -13.27
C TYR A 281 3.43 -4.19 -12.70
N PHE A 282 2.14 -3.86 -12.76
CA PHE A 282 1.03 -4.70 -12.35
C PHE A 282 0.45 -5.54 -13.49
N SER A 283 0.73 -5.19 -14.75
CA SER A 283 0.09 -5.76 -15.93
C SER A 283 0.25 -7.29 -16.04
N PRO A 284 1.43 -7.90 -15.80
CA PRO A 284 1.55 -9.35 -15.88
C PRO A 284 0.63 -10.09 -14.90
N ALA A 285 0.46 -9.56 -13.68
CA ALA A 285 -0.41 -10.15 -12.67
C ALA A 285 -1.90 -9.98 -13.04
N VAL A 286 -2.31 -8.78 -13.47
CA VAL A 286 -3.70 -8.52 -13.90
C VAL A 286 -4.06 -9.39 -15.11
N PHE A 287 -3.17 -9.44 -16.10
CA PHE A 287 -3.34 -10.29 -17.29
C PHE A 287 -3.45 -11.76 -16.92
N ALA A 288 -2.50 -12.29 -16.13
CA ALA A 288 -2.49 -13.68 -15.69
C ALA A 288 -3.76 -14.06 -14.92
N TYR A 289 -4.25 -13.18 -14.06
CA TYR A 289 -5.49 -13.37 -13.31
C TYR A 289 -6.72 -13.47 -14.23
N LEU A 290 -6.88 -12.50 -15.15
CA LEU A 290 -8.03 -12.46 -16.05
C LEU A 290 -8.00 -13.58 -17.08
N LEU A 291 -6.83 -13.92 -17.62
CA LEU A 291 -6.63 -15.06 -18.51
C LEU A 291 -6.97 -16.36 -17.78
N GLY A 292 -6.43 -16.55 -16.57
CA GLY A 292 -6.75 -17.70 -15.72
C GLY A 292 -8.25 -17.83 -15.45
N LYS A 293 -8.96 -16.73 -15.15
CA LYS A 293 -10.43 -16.76 -14.99
C LYS A 293 -11.13 -17.14 -16.28
N SER A 294 -10.64 -16.69 -17.42
CA SER A 294 -11.26 -16.94 -18.73
C SER A 294 -11.13 -18.40 -19.15
N LEU A 295 -9.95 -18.99 -18.98
CA LEU A 295 -9.69 -20.41 -19.28
C LEU A 295 -10.58 -21.39 -18.49
N ARG A 296 -11.14 -20.96 -17.35
CA ARG A 296 -12.04 -21.77 -16.51
C ARG A 296 -13.50 -21.78 -16.97
N GLN A 297 -13.86 -20.99 -17.98
CA GLN A 297 -15.24 -20.88 -18.46
C GLN A 297 -15.56 -21.83 -19.63
N GLY A 298 -14.69 -22.80 -19.92
CA GLY A 298 -14.76 -23.61 -21.15
C GLY A 298 -14.35 -22.81 -22.38
N PHE A 299 -14.27 -23.45 -23.55
CA PHE A 299 -13.78 -22.81 -24.78
C PHE A 299 -14.59 -21.56 -25.18
N PHE A 300 -15.90 -21.71 -25.37
CA PHE A 300 -16.77 -20.60 -25.79
C PHE A 300 -16.86 -19.49 -24.72
N GLY A 301 -16.93 -19.84 -23.44
CA GLY A 301 -16.93 -18.86 -22.35
C GLY A 301 -15.62 -18.08 -22.27
N CYS A 302 -14.49 -18.76 -22.45
CA CYS A 302 -13.17 -18.14 -22.54
C CYS A 302 -13.11 -17.13 -23.69
N VAL A 303 -13.46 -17.54 -24.91
CA VAL A 303 -13.45 -16.67 -26.10
C VAL A 303 -14.34 -15.44 -25.88
N TRP A 304 -15.58 -15.63 -25.41
CA TRP A 304 -16.51 -14.53 -25.17
C TRP A 304 -16.00 -13.54 -24.12
N LYS A 305 -15.42 -14.06 -23.04
CA LYS A 305 -14.82 -13.22 -22.01
C LYS A 305 -13.60 -12.45 -22.53
N LEU A 306 -12.72 -13.09 -23.29
CA LEU A 306 -11.58 -12.43 -23.90
C LEU A 306 -12.01 -11.34 -24.88
N ILE A 307 -13.07 -11.55 -25.68
CA ILE A 307 -13.65 -10.51 -26.55
C ILE A 307 -14.13 -9.33 -25.73
N LYS A 308 -14.88 -9.55 -24.64
CA LYS A 308 -15.36 -8.46 -23.76
C LYS A 308 -14.23 -7.66 -23.14
N LEU A 309 -13.19 -8.35 -22.65
CA LEU A 309 -12.02 -7.71 -22.05
C LEU A 309 -11.19 -6.96 -23.10
N GLY A 310 -10.99 -7.55 -24.28
CA GLY A 310 -10.32 -6.93 -25.41
C GLY A 310 -11.04 -5.66 -25.86
N LEU A 311 -12.36 -5.72 -26.03
CA LEU A 311 -13.16 -4.54 -26.39
C LEU A 311 -13.06 -3.45 -25.32
N ALA A 312 -13.13 -3.80 -24.04
CA ALA A 312 -13.01 -2.84 -22.94
C ALA A 312 -11.65 -2.12 -22.99
N VAL A 313 -10.56 -2.84 -23.21
CA VAL A 313 -9.20 -2.29 -23.31
C VAL A 313 -9.08 -1.40 -24.55
N THR A 314 -9.47 -1.89 -25.73
CA THR A 314 -9.36 -1.17 -27.00
C THR A 314 -10.20 0.10 -27.00
N VAL A 315 -11.44 0.06 -26.49
CA VAL A 315 -12.30 1.25 -26.40
C VAL A 315 -11.73 2.26 -25.40
N THR A 316 -11.30 1.81 -24.21
CA THR A 316 -10.77 2.74 -23.20
C THR A 316 -9.51 3.44 -23.68
N LEU A 317 -8.54 2.69 -24.21
CA LEU A 317 -7.30 3.28 -24.73
C LEU A 317 -7.56 4.08 -26.01
N GLY A 318 -8.43 3.59 -26.91
CA GLY A 318 -8.81 4.33 -28.11
C GLY A 318 -9.42 5.68 -27.79
N LEU A 319 -10.27 5.78 -26.76
CA LEU A 319 -10.84 7.05 -26.31
C LEU A 319 -9.76 7.99 -25.74
N LEU A 320 -8.87 7.47 -24.88
CA LEU A 320 -7.78 8.27 -24.28
C LEU A 320 -6.84 8.86 -25.34
N PHE A 321 -6.47 8.05 -26.34
CA PHE A 321 -5.53 8.42 -27.39
C PHE A 321 -6.21 9.04 -28.63
N SER A 322 -7.54 9.13 -28.65
CA SER A 322 -8.31 9.59 -29.81
C SER A 322 -7.84 10.89 -30.47
N PRO A 323 -7.33 11.91 -29.74
CA PRO A 323 -6.84 13.14 -30.39
C PRO A 323 -5.64 12.94 -31.31
N TRP A 324 -4.82 11.92 -31.06
CA TRP A 324 -3.57 11.63 -31.79
C TRP A 324 -3.68 10.41 -32.73
N MET A 325 -4.87 9.83 -32.89
CA MET A 325 -5.09 8.67 -33.77
C MET A 325 -5.23 9.03 -35.25
N GLN A 326 -5.18 10.32 -35.61
CA GLN A 326 -5.37 10.77 -36.99
C GLN A 326 -4.14 10.54 -37.88
N SER A 327 -2.95 10.56 -37.26
CA SER A 327 -1.67 10.38 -37.93
C SER A 327 -0.85 9.33 -37.19
N GLN A 328 -0.14 8.49 -37.95
CA GLN A 328 0.84 7.57 -37.37
C GLN A 328 1.97 8.32 -36.65
N GLU A 329 2.39 9.46 -37.18
CA GLU A 329 3.47 10.26 -36.59
C GLU A 329 3.08 10.82 -35.22
N GLU A 330 1.84 11.30 -35.08
CA GLU A 330 1.32 11.83 -33.81
C GLU A 330 1.27 10.75 -32.73
N ILE A 331 0.69 9.58 -33.04
CA ILE A 331 0.61 8.49 -32.05
C ILE A 331 2.00 7.95 -31.68
N PHE A 332 2.92 7.83 -32.64
CA PHE A 332 4.30 7.41 -32.36
C PHE A 332 5.04 8.44 -31.52
N GLN A 333 4.81 9.74 -31.74
CA GLN A 333 5.37 10.80 -30.91
C GLN A 333 4.89 10.68 -29.46
N VAL A 334 3.60 10.47 -29.22
CA VAL A 334 3.07 10.26 -27.86
C VAL A 334 3.71 9.01 -27.22
N ILE A 335 3.79 7.89 -27.95
CA ILE A 335 4.39 6.65 -27.45
C ILE A 335 5.88 6.86 -27.11
N HIS A 336 6.63 7.56 -27.96
CA HIS A 336 8.04 7.84 -27.74
C HIS A 336 8.29 8.73 -26.52
N ARG A 337 7.39 9.69 -26.24
CA ARG A 337 7.41 10.50 -25.01
C ARG A 337 7.15 9.65 -23.75
N ILE A 338 6.16 8.76 -23.80
CA ILE A 338 5.80 7.90 -22.67
C ILE A 338 6.91 6.87 -22.36
N PHE A 339 7.54 6.32 -23.40
CA PHE A 339 8.59 5.31 -23.30
C PHE A 339 9.90 5.81 -23.93
N PRO A 340 10.68 6.65 -23.23
CA PRO A 340 11.94 7.14 -23.74
C PRO A 340 13.00 6.02 -23.69
N VAL A 341 13.19 5.29 -24.79
CA VAL A 341 14.03 4.07 -24.88
C VAL A 341 15.54 4.33 -24.62
N PHE A 342 15.98 5.57 -24.41
CA PHE A 342 17.41 5.92 -24.35
C PHE A 342 17.83 6.90 -23.24
N ARG A 343 17.05 7.11 -22.17
CA ARG A 343 17.60 7.81 -20.99
C ARG A 343 18.71 6.94 -20.36
N GLY A 344 19.89 7.51 -20.12
CA GLY A 344 21.08 6.76 -19.70
C GLY A 344 20.84 5.85 -18.48
N LEU A 345 21.65 4.81 -18.36
CA LEU A 345 21.66 3.87 -17.23
C LEU A 345 21.81 4.62 -15.88
N TYR A 346 21.29 4.06 -14.76
CA TYR A 346 21.47 4.46 -13.33
C TYR A 346 21.99 5.90 -13.11
N GLN A 347 21.24 6.93 -13.50
CA GLN A 347 21.62 8.28 -13.08
C GLN A 347 21.48 8.40 -11.55
N ASP A 348 20.52 7.67 -10.98
CA ASP A 348 20.23 7.71 -9.55
C ASP A 348 20.56 6.39 -8.83
N LYS A 349 20.98 6.50 -7.57
CA LYS A 349 21.43 5.37 -6.73
C LYS A 349 20.23 4.65 -6.11
N VAL A 350 19.48 3.96 -6.95
CA VAL A 350 18.25 3.25 -6.57
C VAL A 350 18.54 1.89 -5.93
N ALA A 351 17.70 1.46 -5.01
CA ALA A 351 17.78 0.17 -4.31
C ALA A 351 17.37 -1.03 -5.19
N ASN A 352 17.90 -1.13 -6.41
CA ASN A 352 17.69 -2.27 -7.32
C ASN A 352 18.94 -3.18 -7.36
N ILE A 353 18.77 -4.40 -7.89
CA ILE A 353 19.85 -5.40 -7.92
C ILE A 353 21.04 -4.91 -8.73
N TRP A 354 20.77 -4.20 -9.82
CA TRP A 354 21.83 -3.76 -10.71
C TRP A 354 22.71 -2.66 -10.13
N CYS A 355 22.14 -1.73 -9.36
CA CYS A 355 22.91 -0.71 -8.64
C CYS A 355 23.86 -1.38 -7.65
N ALA A 356 23.38 -2.39 -6.91
CA ALA A 356 24.18 -3.17 -5.98
C ALA A 356 25.31 -3.93 -6.68
N VAL A 357 25.01 -4.64 -7.76
CA VAL A 357 26.01 -5.42 -8.54
C VAL A 357 27.03 -4.51 -9.23
N ASN A 358 26.61 -3.35 -9.73
CA ASN A 358 27.48 -2.41 -10.43
C ASN A 358 28.60 -1.85 -9.53
N ILE A 359 28.43 -1.83 -8.21
CA ILE A 359 29.47 -1.36 -7.28
C ILE A 359 30.73 -2.24 -7.37
N GLY A 360 30.56 -3.57 -7.46
CA GLY A 360 31.66 -4.53 -7.54
C GLY A 360 32.09 -4.85 -8.98
N ILE A 361 31.14 -5.11 -9.89
CA ILE A 361 31.45 -5.63 -11.23
C ILE A 361 31.74 -4.51 -12.24
N LYS A 362 31.25 -3.29 -12.01
CA LYS A 362 31.31 -2.16 -12.95
C LYS A 362 30.70 -2.51 -14.30
N LEU A 363 29.39 -2.78 -14.30
CA LEU A 363 28.65 -3.30 -15.47
C LEU A 363 28.81 -2.43 -16.72
N ARG A 364 28.88 -1.10 -16.59
CA ARG A 364 29.05 -0.17 -17.72
C ARG A 364 30.42 -0.24 -18.39
N GLU A 365 31.43 -0.66 -17.66
CA GLU A 365 32.80 -0.77 -18.19
C GLU A 365 32.96 -2.09 -18.97
N ARG A 366 32.06 -3.06 -18.74
CA ARG A 366 32.14 -4.42 -19.30
C ARG A 366 31.12 -4.71 -20.40
N PHE A 367 30.00 -4.00 -20.42
CA PHE A 367 28.90 -4.24 -21.34
C PHE A 367 28.36 -2.94 -21.92
N ASP A 368 27.92 -3.00 -23.18
CA ASP A 368 27.20 -1.91 -23.82
C ASP A 368 25.77 -1.78 -23.26
N ILE A 369 25.19 -0.60 -23.45
CA ILE A 369 23.86 -0.25 -22.94
C ILE A 369 22.78 -1.20 -23.49
N GLN A 370 22.84 -1.58 -24.76
CA GLN A 370 21.81 -2.43 -25.37
C GLN A 370 21.82 -3.85 -24.79
N THR A 371 23.01 -4.39 -24.54
CA THR A 371 23.18 -5.67 -23.85
C THR A 371 22.62 -5.61 -22.43
N LEU A 372 22.91 -4.54 -21.68
CA LEU A 372 22.36 -4.36 -20.33
C LEU A 372 20.83 -4.24 -20.33
N VAL A 373 20.24 -3.49 -21.27
CA VAL A 373 18.78 -3.41 -21.45
C VAL A 373 18.20 -4.81 -21.66
N ARG A 374 18.76 -5.58 -22.59
CA ARG A 374 18.30 -6.95 -22.90
C ARG A 374 18.38 -7.88 -21.69
N PHE A 375 19.50 -7.85 -20.95
CA PHE A 375 19.66 -8.64 -19.73
C PHE A 375 18.66 -8.25 -18.65
N SER A 376 18.44 -6.95 -18.42
CA SER A 376 17.45 -6.46 -17.47
C SER A 376 16.03 -6.86 -17.86
N THR A 377 15.66 -6.74 -19.14
CA THR A 377 14.35 -7.18 -19.65
C THR A 377 14.15 -8.67 -19.43
N LEU A 378 15.11 -9.50 -19.82
CA LEU A 378 15.02 -10.95 -19.66
C LEU A 378 14.94 -11.34 -18.18
N ALA A 379 15.80 -10.77 -17.33
CA ALA A 379 15.80 -11.04 -15.89
C ALA A 379 14.45 -10.65 -15.25
N THR A 380 13.91 -9.49 -15.62
CA THR A 380 12.58 -9.04 -15.15
C THR A 380 11.50 -10.04 -15.55
N MET A 381 11.45 -10.42 -16.82
CA MET A 381 10.46 -11.38 -17.34
C MET A 381 10.55 -12.73 -16.64
N LEU A 382 11.75 -13.29 -16.52
CA LEU A 382 11.97 -14.58 -15.87
C LEU A 382 11.60 -14.54 -14.38
N SER A 383 11.81 -13.39 -13.72
CA SER A 383 11.56 -13.27 -12.28
C SER A 383 10.07 -13.25 -11.91
N PHE A 384 9.19 -12.63 -12.73
CA PHE A 384 7.75 -12.64 -12.45
C PHE A 384 7.01 -13.84 -13.05
N LEU A 385 7.63 -14.56 -14.00
CA LEU A 385 7.01 -15.66 -14.73
C LEU A 385 6.46 -16.79 -13.83
N PRO A 386 7.16 -17.26 -12.77
CA PRO A 386 6.60 -18.28 -11.89
C PRO A 386 5.30 -17.82 -11.21
N SER A 387 5.26 -16.56 -10.78
CA SER A 387 4.07 -15.96 -10.16
C SER A 387 2.91 -15.88 -11.14
N THR A 388 3.15 -15.43 -12.38
CA THR A 388 2.09 -15.31 -13.39
C THR A 388 1.56 -16.67 -13.84
N VAL A 389 2.44 -17.66 -14.06
CA VAL A 389 2.04 -19.04 -14.37
C VAL A 389 1.20 -19.63 -13.25
N HIS A 390 1.63 -19.47 -11.99
CA HIS A 390 0.84 -19.90 -10.84
C HIS A 390 -0.53 -19.21 -10.80
N LEU A 391 -0.60 -17.92 -11.12
CA LEU A 391 -1.84 -17.15 -11.09
C LEU A 391 -2.81 -17.52 -12.22
N ILE A 392 -2.31 -17.82 -13.43
CA ILE A 392 -3.10 -18.40 -14.52
C ILE A 392 -3.66 -19.75 -14.07
N ALA A 393 -2.79 -20.60 -13.49
CA ALA A 393 -3.14 -21.91 -13.01
C ALA A 393 -4.12 -21.86 -11.83
N LYS A 394 -4.17 -20.80 -11.00
CA LYS A 394 -5.04 -20.60 -9.83
C LYS A 394 -5.35 -19.10 -9.53
N PRO A 395 -6.30 -18.47 -10.24
CA PRO A 395 -6.65 -17.06 -10.21
C PRO A 395 -7.60 -16.78 -9.04
N THR A 396 -7.10 -16.94 -7.83
CA THR A 396 -7.84 -16.57 -6.62
C THR A 396 -7.70 -15.07 -6.36
N LYS A 397 -8.69 -14.48 -5.69
CA LYS A 397 -8.66 -13.05 -5.29
C LYS A 397 -7.42 -12.70 -4.46
N ARG A 398 -6.98 -13.62 -3.59
CA ARG A 398 -5.72 -13.50 -2.83
C ARG A 398 -4.48 -13.70 -3.70
N GLY A 399 -4.52 -14.66 -4.62
CA GLY A 399 -3.47 -14.85 -5.62
C GLY A 399 -3.23 -13.59 -6.44
N LEU A 400 -4.28 -12.83 -6.79
CA LEU A 400 -4.14 -11.55 -7.49
C LEU A 400 -3.28 -10.56 -6.69
N ILE A 401 -3.58 -10.34 -5.40
CA ILE A 401 -2.83 -9.36 -4.59
C ILE A 401 -1.36 -9.78 -4.45
N TYR A 402 -1.06 -11.06 -4.17
CA TYR A 402 0.33 -11.54 -4.16
C TYR A 402 0.99 -11.46 -5.55
N GLY A 403 0.24 -11.71 -6.62
CA GLY A 403 0.71 -11.55 -7.99
C GLY A 403 1.12 -10.11 -8.28
N LEU A 404 0.32 -9.12 -7.83
CA LEU A 404 0.66 -7.70 -7.93
C LEU A 404 1.94 -7.38 -7.18
N VAL A 405 2.13 -7.91 -5.96
CA VAL A 405 3.38 -7.76 -5.18
C VAL A 405 4.58 -8.32 -5.95
N ASN A 406 4.50 -9.58 -6.38
CA ASN A 406 5.61 -10.27 -7.01
C ASN A 406 5.97 -9.66 -8.37
N SER A 407 4.96 -9.30 -9.18
CA SER A 407 5.16 -8.62 -10.46
C SER A 407 5.84 -7.27 -10.27
N SER A 408 5.30 -6.40 -9.40
CA SER A 408 5.86 -5.06 -9.20
C SER A 408 7.23 -5.05 -8.52
N LEU A 409 7.52 -5.97 -7.59
CA LEU A 409 8.86 -6.14 -7.03
C LEU A 409 9.86 -6.64 -8.09
N SER A 410 9.45 -7.57 -8.96
CA SER A 410 10.27 -8.02 -10.07
C SER A 410 10.68 -6.87 -10.99
N PHE A 411 9.72 -6.03 -11.39
CA PHE A 411 10.04 -4.83 -12.17
C PHE A 411 10.95 -3.86 -11.41
N PHE A 412 10.66 -3.57 -10.14
CA PHE A 412 11.48 -2.65 -9.34
C PHE A 412 12.93 -3.15 -9.16
N LEU A 413 13.13 -4.44 -8.94
CA LEU A 413 14.45 -5.01 -8.66
C LEU A 413 15.31 -5.19 -9.91
N LEU A 414 14.69 -5.54 -11.04
CA LEU A 414 15.38 -6.07 -12.22
C LEU A 414 15.17 -5.27 -13.50
N SER A 415 14.32 -4.23 -13.51
CA SER A 415 14.20 -3.37 -14.70
C SER A 415 15.47 -2.51 -14.87
N PHE A 416 15.73 -2.15 -16.12
CA PHE A 416 16.90 -1.38 -16.51
C PHE A 416 16.88 0.05 -15.94
N GLN A 417 15.73 0.72 -16.06
CA GLN A 417 15.47 2.04 -15.49
C GLN A 417 14.42 1.91 -14.39
N VAL A 418 14.79 2.36 -13.21
CA VAL A 418 13.91 2.44 -12.04
C VAL A 418 14.27 3.70 -11.30
N HIS A 419 13.28 4.39 -10.73
CA HIS A 419 13.48 5.54 -9.84
C HIS A 419 13.21 5.13 -8.39
N GLU A 420 13.79 5.85 -7.42
CA GLU A 420 13.59 5.62 -5.98
C GLU A 420 12.10 5.56 -5.62
N LYS A 421 11.33 6.51 -6.17
CA LYS A 421 9.88 6.64 -5.97
C LYS A 421 9.08 5.44 -6.47
N SER A 422 9.65 4.62 -7.36
CA SER A 422 8.95 3.47 -7.95
C SER A 422 8.74 2.34 -6.94
N ILE A 423 9.38 2.39 -5.76
CA ILE A 423 9.10 1.45 -4.66
C ILE A 423 7.66 1.56 -4.15
N LEU A 424 6.96 2.67 -4.42
CA LEU A 424 5.54 2.84 -4.09
C LEU A 424 4.65 1.82 -4.82
N LEU A 425 5.07 1.33 -5.99
CA LEU A 425 4.31 0.37 -6.77
C LEU A 425 4.20 -0.98 -6.06
N PRO A 426 5.29 -1.64 -5.62
CA PRO A 426 5.19 -2.81 -4.76
C PRO A 426 4.69 -2.49 -3.34
N ALA A 427 4.91 -1.27 -2.84
CA ALA A 427 4.36 -0.87 -1.54
C ALA A 427 2.82 -0.91 -1.52
N LEU A 428 2.15 -0.53 -2.61
CA LEU A 428 0.69 -0.53 -2.68
C LEU A 428 0.08 -1.91 -2.33
N PRO A 429 0.30 -3.00 -3.10
CA PRO A 429 -0.31 -4.29 -2.81
C PRO A 429 0.22 -4.93 -1.50
N ILE A 430 1.44 -4.60 -1.06
CA ILE A 430 1.93 -5.03 0.27
C ILE A 430 1.13 -4.35 1.39
N THR A 431 0.83 -3.06 1.24
CA THR A 431 0.00 -2.32 2.19
C THR A 431 -1.46 -2.77 2.15
N LEU A 432 -1.98 -3.21 0.99
CA LEU A 432 -3.29 -3.88 0.92
C LEU A 432 -3.33 -5.18 1.76
N LEU A 433 -2.20 -5.86 1.92
CA LEU A 433 -2.02 -7.04 2.77
C LEU A 433 -1.65 -6.72 4.23
N ILE A 434 -1.63 -5.46 4.67
CA ILE A 434 -1.05 -5.05 5.96
C ILE A 434 -1.62 -5.76 7.18
N LEU A 435 -2.87 -6.24 7.17
CA LEU A 435 -3.43 -7.01 8.29
C LEU A 435 -3.40 -8.53 8.09
N ASP A 436 -3.09 -9.00 6.89
CA ASP A 436 -2.86 -10.41 6.60
C ASP A 436 -1.39 -10.78 6.80
N GLU A 437 -0.48 -9.81 6.58
CA GLU A 437 0.98 -9.92 6.72
C GLU A 437 1.58 -8.82 7.61
N PRO A 438 1.12 -8.64 8.85
CA PRO A 438 1.36 -7.42 9.62
C PRO A 438 2.83 -7.10 9.88
N ALA A 439 3.63 -8.07 10.32
CA ALA A 439 5.06 -7.82 10.60
C ALA A 439 5.85 -7.49 9.32
N ILE A 440 5.66 -8.26 8.26
CA ILE A 440 6.37 -8.08 6.99
C ILE A 440 5.92 -6.81 6.27
N GLY A 441 4.61 -6.56 6.19
CA GLY A 441 4.09 -5.35 5.55
C GLY A 441 4.50 -4.08 6.28
N SER A 442 4.59 -4.12 7.62
CA SER A 442 5.08 -3.00 8.42
C SER A 442 6.57 -2.74 8.18
N LEU A 443 7.38 -3.80 8.20
CA LEU A 443 8.82 -3.69 7.95
C LEU A 443 9.12 -3.22 6.52
N PHE A 444 8.40 -3.73 5.52
CA PHE A 444 8.54 -3.31 4.13
C PHE A 444 8.28 -1.82 3.98
N ASN A 445 7.19 -1.29 4.55
CA ASN A 445 6.86 0.14 4.44
C ASN A 445 7.88 1.04 5.16
N THR A 446 8.45 0.57 6.28
CA THR A 446 9.57 1.25 6.95
C THR A 446 10.79 1.31 6.03
N MET A 447 11.15 0.20 5.39
CA MET A 447 12.27 0.13 4.44
C MET A 447 12.01 0.95 3.17
N ALA A 448 10.80 0.89 2.62
CA ALA A 448 10.41 1.69 1.46
C ALA A 448 10.56 3.19 1.73
N ALA A 449 10.07 3.68 2.88
CA ALA A 449 10.27 5.07 3.28
C ALA A 449 11.77 5.40 3.45
N PHE A 450 12.54 4.53 4.10
CA PHE A 450 13.98 4.72 4.26
C PHE A 450 14.75 4.73 2.93
N SER A 451 14.36 3.91 1.96
CA SER A 451 14.99 3.86 0.62
C SER A 451 14.85 5.17 -0.16
N MET A 452 13.85 5.99 0.17
CA MET A 452 13.61 7.29 -0.46
C MET A 452 14.21 8.45 0.34
N TYR A 453 14.87 8.20 1.49
CA TYR A 453 15.45 9.26 2.32
C TYR A 453 16.46 10.16 1.59
N PRO A 454 17.40 9.63 0.76
CA PRO A 454 18.35 10.49 0.04
C PRO A 454 17.65 11.53 -0.85
N LEU A 455 16.56 11.13 -1.53
CA LEU A 455 15.72 12.03 -2.33
C LEU A 455 15.05 13.08 -1.43
N LEU A 456 14.36 12.65 -0.38
CA LEU A 456 13.64 13.55 0.53
C LEU A 456 14.56 14.55 1.24
N ARG A 457 15.83 14.17 1.46
CA ARG A 457 16.84 15.06 2.02
C ARG A 457 17.21 16.17 1.03
N GLN A 458 17.40 15.84 -0.25
CA GLN A 458 17.70 16.84 -1.29
C GLN A 458 16.58 17.89 -1.39
N GLU A 459 15.33 17.48 -1.15
CA GLU A 459 14.15 18.34 -1.21
C GLU A 459 13.79 19.01 0.13
N ILE A 460 14.67 18.94 1.14
CA ILE A 460 14.49 19.57 2.46
C ILE A 460 13.21 19.08 3.18
N LEU A 461 12.83 17.81 2.97
CA LEU A 461 11.67 17.15 3.58
C LEU A 461 12.03 16.23 4.77
N THR A 462 13.19 16.46 5.39
CA THR A 462 13.74 15.60 6.45
C THR A 462 12.85 15.55 7.69
N THR A 463 12.28 16.69 8.11
CA THR A 463 11.39 16.76 9.29
C THR A 463 10.13 15.92 9.07
N GLN A 464 9.46 16.10 7.93
CA GLN A 464 8.25 15.34 7.56
C GLN A 464 8.56 13.85 7.51
N TYR A 465 9.71 13.48 6.94
CA TYR A 465 10.19 12.11 6.90
C TYR A 465 10.32 11.48 8.29
N TYR A 466 11.06 12.13 9.21
CA TYR A 466 11.27 11.57 10.56
C TYR A 466 9.96 11.44 11.35
N VAL A 467 9.08 12.44 11.26
CA VAL A 467 7.78 12.42 11.94
C VAL A 467 6.89 11.30 11.41
N LEU A 468 6.75 11.16 10.08
CA LEU A 468 5.90 10.13 9.49
C LEU A 468 6.48 8.72 9.67
N LEU A 469 7.80 8.55 9.57
CA LEU A 469 8.43 7.26 9.84
C LEU A 469 8.26 6.86 11.32
N GLY A 470 8.46 7.80 12.24
CA GLY A 470 8.24 7.59 13.67
C GLY A 470 6.79 7.22 13.98
N LEU A 471 5.83 7.95 13.40
CA LEU A 471 4.40 7.66 13.52
C LEU A 471 4.08 6.25 12.98
N TRP A 472 4.61 5.89 11.81
CA TRP A 472 4.42 4.56 11.21
C TRP A 472 4.96 3.45 12.11
N VAL A 473 6.19 3.57 12.60
CA VAL A 473 6.82 2.60 13.49
C VAL A 473 6.04 2.48 14.79
N TRP A 474 5.58 3.59 15.38
CA TRP A 474 4.75 3.56 16.58
C TRP A 474 3.42 2.84 16.38
N MET A 475 2.71 3.13 15.27
CA MET A 475 1.44 2.47 14.94
C MET A 475 1.59 0.97 14.73
N THR A 476 2.73 0.55 14.16
CA THR A 476 2.96 -0.83 13.70
C THR A 476 3.83 -1.67 14.63
N THR A 477 4.54 -1.12 15.62
CA THR A 477 5.47 -1.91 16.47
C THR A 477 4.80 -3.14 17.13
N GLY A 478 3.49 -3.03 17.44
CA GLY A 478 2.69 -4.13 17.98
C GLY A 478 2.63 -5.38 17.09
N THR A 479 2.84 -5.25 15.77
CA THR A 479 2.85 -6.36 14.81
C THR A 479 3.95 -7.37 15.08
N PHE A 480 5.06 -6.96 15.71
CA PHE A 480 6.21 -7.82 15.95
C PHE A 480 6.08 -8.66 17.23
N LYS A 481 5.13 -8.36 18.15
CA LYS A 481 5.02 -9.10 19.42
C LYS A 481 4.76 -10.60 19.21
N SER A 482 3.90 -10.93 18.27
CA SER A 482 3.55 -12.30 17.89
C SER A 482 4.34 -12.84 16.70
N ALA A 483 5.32 -12.08 16.20
CA ALA A 483 6.16 -12.51 15.09
C ALA A 483 7.22 -13.54 15.54
N SER A 484 7.78 -14.28 14.59
CA SER A 484 8.89 -15.19 14.84
C SER A 484 10.12 -14.43 15.35
N SER A 485 11.00 -15.13 16.08
CA SER A 485 12.25 -14.54 16.58
C SER A 485 13.11 -13.96 15.46
N LEU A 486 13.14 -14.62 14.30
CA LEU A 486 13.83 -14.12 13.11
C LEU A 486 13.25 -12.77 12.64
N LEU A 487 11.93 -12.63 12.53
CA LEU A 487 11.32 -11.37 12.09
C LEU A 487 11.51 -10.24 13.11
N LYS A 488 11.47 -10.56 14.41
CA LYS A 488 11.80 -9.60 15.47
C LYS A 488 13.23 -9.12 15.35
N PHE A 489 14.17 -10.06 15.15
CA PHE A 489 15.58 -9.75 14.94
C PHE A 489 15.78 -8.86 13.70
N LEU A 490 15.21 -9.24 12.55
CA LEU A 490 15.31 -8.45 11.33
C LEU A 490 14.72 -7.05 11.47
N ALA A 491 13.60 -6.91 12.18
CA ALA A 491 12.99 -5.62 12.45
C ALA A 491 13.87 -4.72 13.32
N THR A 492 14.41 -5.27 14.42
CA THR A 492 15.34 -4.55 15.30
C THR A 492 16.63 -4.17 14.56
N LEU A 493 17.20 -5.10 13.80
CA LEU A 493 18.39 -4.85 12.98
C LEU A 493 18.15 -3.74 11.96
N ASN A 494 17.01 -3.77 11.26
CA ASN A 494 16.66 -2.73 10.30
C ASN A 494 16.52 -1.36 10.96
N LEU A 495 15.85 -1.25 12.11
CA LEU A 495 15.76 0.01 12.84
C LEU A 495 17.13 0.50 13.34
N LEU A 496 17.99 -0.41 13.81
CA LEU A 496 19.35 -0.09 14.23
C LEU A 496 20.16 0.46 13.04
N VAL A 497 20.11 -0.21 11.89
CA VAL A 497 20.80 0.24 10.67
C VAL A 497 20.31 1.62 10.23
N ILE A 498 18.99 1.84 10.21
CA ILE A 498 18.39 3.14 9.87
C ILE A 498 18.92 4.22 10.84
N ALA A 499 18.88 3.96 12.15
CA ALA A 499 19.36 4.91 13.15
C ALA A 499 20.87 5.20 13.00
N THR A 500 21.69 4.16 12.82
CA THR A 500 23.14 4.31 12.64
C THR A 500 23.48 5.05 11.36
N MET A 501 22.77 4.79 10.25
CA MET A 501 22.99 5.51 9.00
C MET A 501 22.60 6.99 9.12
N HIS A 502 21.45 7.30 9.74
CA HIS A 502 21.03 8.68 9.96
C HIS A 502 21.98 9.46 10.88
N LEU A 503 22.42 8.84 11.98
CA LEU A 503 23.41 9.45 12.88
C LEU A 503 24.75 9.63 12.16
N GLY A 504 25.21 8.60 11.43
CA GLY A 504 26.43 8.67 10.65
C GLY A 504 26.39 9.81 9.63
N GLU A 505 25.33 9.90 8.84
CA GLU A 505 25.18 10.92 7.80
C GLU A 505 25.02 12.35 8.36
N THR A 506 24.54 12.49 9.61
CA THR A 506 24.39 13.79 10.29
C THR A 506 25.70 14.25 10.91
N PHE A 507 26.47 13.36 11.53
CA PHE A 507 27.63 13.72 12.36
C PHE A 507 28.98 13.41 11.72
N VAL A 508 29.02 12.57 10.68
CA VAL A 508 30.26 12.12 10.04
C VAL A 508 30.20 12.50 8.56
N ALA A 509 31.13 13.35 8.13
CA ALA A 509 31.25 13.69 6.72
C ALA A 509 31.68 12.46 5.91
N PRO A 510 31.13 12.23 4.70
CA PRO A 510 31.60 11.15 3.85
C PRO A 510 33.07 11.36 3.49
N PRO A 511 33.90 10.30 3.41
CA PRO A 511 35.28 10.42 2.96
C PRO A 511 35.35 11.05 1.56
N THR A 512 36.36 11.89 1.29
CA THR A 512 36.52 12.58 -0.01
C THR A 512 36.59 11.62 -1.19
N LYS A 513 37.13 10.41 -0.99
CA LYS A 513 37.18 9.34 -2.00
C LYS A 513 35.80 8.75 -2.33
N TYR A 514 34.84 8.83 -1.40
CA TYR A 514 33.50 8.26 -1.52
C TYR A 514 32.43 9.29 -1.10
N PRO A 515 32.21 10.34 -1.90
CA PRO A 515 31.29 11.43 -1.54
C PRO A 515 29.84 10.96 -1.33
N ASP A 516 29.46 9.88 -2.01
CA ASP A 516 28.11 9.33 -1.99
C ASP A 516 27.93 8.12 -1.06
N LEU A 517 28.83 7.93 -0.10
CA LEU A 517 28.89 6.72 0.74
C LEU A 517 27.52 6.36 1.34
N TYR A 518 26.85 7.31 1.99
CA TYR A 518 25.58 7.07 2.67
C TYR A 518 24.46 6.68 1.70
N THR A 519 24.35 7.36 0.55
CA THR A 519 23.37 7.04 -0.48
C THR A 519 23.60 5.63 -1.05
N VAL A 520 24.86 5.25 -1.29
CA VAL A 520 25.21 3.90 -1.76
C VAL A 520 24.88 2.84 -0.70
N LEU A 521 25.22 3.09 0.57
CA LEU A 521 24.91 2.17 1.67
C LEU A 521 23.40 1.98 1.87
N ASN A 522 22.64 3.08 1.77
CA ASN A 522 21.17 3.03 1.79
C ASN A 522 20.63 2.15 0.66
N SER A 523 21.10 2.37 -0.58
CA SER A 523 20.70 1.56 -1.74
C SER A 523 21.01 0.07 -1.54
N LEU A 524 22.23 -0.26 -1.09
CA LEU A 524 22.67 -1.64 -0.85
C LEU A 524 21.81 -2.36 0.21
N TRP A 525 21.59 -1.71 1.35
CA TRP A 525 20.79 -2.27 2.45
C TRP A 525 19.35 -2.55 2.00
N ASN A 526 18.74 -1.57 1.32
CA ASN A 526 17.37 -1.68 0.86
C ASN A 526 17.23 -2.70 -0.28
N ALA A 527 18.17 -2.77 -1.22
CA ALA A 527 18.17 -3.77 -2.29
C ALA A 527 18.18 -5.19 -1.72
N ALA A 528 19.03 -5.47 -0.73
CA ALA A 528 19.06 -6.77 -0.04
C ALA A 528 17.71 -7.09 0.65
N GLY A 529 17.12 -6.11 1.33
CA GLY A 529 15.80 -6.25 1.93
C GLY A 529 14.71 -6.53 0.90
N PHE A 530 14.67 -5.79 -0.21
CA PHE A 530 13.69 -5.95 -1.28
C PHE A 530 13.80 -7.31 -1.99
N VAL A 531 15.01 -7.85 -2.15
CA VAL A 531 15.21 -9.24 -2.62
C VAL A 531 14.62 -10.25 -1.62
N PHE A 532 14.84 -10.05 -0.32
CA PHE A 532 14.23 -10.89 0.71
C PHE A 532 12.69 -10.85 0.65
N TYR A 533 12.07 -9.67 0.52
CA TYR A 533 10.62 -9.56 0.38
C TYR A 533 10.10 -10.22 -0.90
N TRP A 534 10.80 -10.05 -2.02
CA TRP A 534 10.46 -10.70 -3.28
C TRP A 534 10.46 -12.23 -3.13
N ALA A 535 11.48 -12.81 -2.51
CA ALA A 535 11.54 -14.25 -2.23
C ALA A 535 10.41 -14.69 -1.28
N TYR A 536 10.17 -13.92 -0.21
CA TYR A 536 9.11 -14.18 0.76
C TYR A 536 7.72 -14.20 0.11
N PHE A 537 7.37 -13.18 -0.68
CA PHE A 537 6.04 -13.07 -1.28
C PHE A 537 5.82 -14.08 -2.40
N ASN A 538 6.88 -14.49 -3.12
CA ASN A 538 6.81 -15.64 -4.00
C ASN A 538 6.47 -16.91 -3.20
N TYR A 539 7.25 -17.22 -2.16
CA TYR A 539 6.97 -18.37 -1.28
C TYR A 539 5.54 -18.36 -0.73
N ARG A 540 5.05 -17.20 -0.27
CA ARG A 540 3.67 -17.05 0.24
C ARG A 540 2.62 -17.28 -0.83
N GLN A 541 2.84 -16.81 -2.06
CA GLN A 541 1.93 -17.09 -3.17
C GLN A 541 1.82 -18.60 -3.42
N PHE A 542 2.94 -19.33 -3.47
CA PHE A 542 2.93 -20.77 -3.71
C PHE A 542 2.38 -21.61 -2.55
N THR A 543 2.55 -21.16 -1.30
CA THR A 543 2.14 -21.96 -0.12
C THR A 543 0.74 -21.62 0.39
N MET A 544 0.35 -20.36 0.38
CA MET A 544 -0.88 -19.89 1.02
C MET A 544 -2.07 -19.75 0.09
N VAL A 545 -1.84 -19.58 -1.21
CA VAL A 545 -2.93 -19.62 -2.20
C VAL A 545 -3.46 -21.04 -2.38
N ASN A 546 -2.61 -22.03 -2.11
CA ASN A 546 -2.93 -23.46 -2.23
C ASN A 546 -3.56 -24.06 -0.97
N THR A 547 -3.59 -23.34 0.16
CA THR A 547 -4.25 -23.83 1.38
C THR A 547 -5.73 -23.43 1.37
N PRO A 548 -6.68 -24.38 1.36
CA PRO A 548 -8.09 -24.07 1.48
C PRO A 548 -8.39 -23.63 2.91
N LYS A 549 -8.30 -22.32 3.20
CA LYS A 549 -8.86 -21.76 4.43
C LYS A 549 -10.27 -21.24 4.17
N MET A 550 -11.23 -22.13 4.46
CA MET A 550 -12.67 -21.93 4.69
C MET A 550 -13.49 -21.19 3.63
N GLY A 551 -14.40 -21.95 3.01
CA GLY A 551 -15.78 -21.48 2.89
C GLY A 551 -16.26 -20.99 1.53
N PHE A 552 -16.04 -21.73 0.46
CA PHE A 552 -16.98 -21.72 -0.68
C PHE A 552 -17.12 -23.14 -1.24
N ARG A 553 -17.91 -23.96 -0.54
CA ARG A 553 -18.62 -25.06 -1.20
C ARG A 553 -19.87 -24.41 -1.78
N VAL A 554 -19.86 -24.13 -3.08
CA VAL A 554 -21.11 -23.90 -3.80
C VAL A 554 -21.88 -25.20 -3.70
N SER A 555 -22.89 -25.24 -2.84
CA SER A 555 -23.88 -26.33 -2.84
C SER A 555 -24.66 -26.16 -4.13
N THR A 556 -24.31 -26.93 -5.16
CA THR A 556 -25.23 -27.24 -6.24
C THR A 556 -26.33 -28.12 -5.65
N LYS A 557 -27.37 -27.49 -5.08
CA LYS A 557 -28.63 -28.19 -4.84
C LYS A 557 -29.18 -28.58 -6.21
N SER A 558 -28.98 -29.86 -6.54
CA SER A 558 -29.69 -30.54 -7.62
C SER A 558 -31.20 -30.36 -7.42
N SER A 559 -31.84 -29.86 -8.46
CA SER A 559 -33.29 -29.76 -8.61
C SER A 559 -33.91 -31.15 -8.52
N LYS A 560 -34.45 -31.51 -7.36
CA LYS A 560 -35.43 -32.60 -7.28
C LYS A 560 -36.80 -32.02 -7.61
N VAL A 561 -37.24 -32.39 -8.81
CA VAL A 561 -38.59 -32.27 -9.37
C VAL A 561 -39.62 -32.75 -8.35
N TYR A 562 -40.57 -31.89 -7.99
CA TYR A 562 -41.84 -32.32 -7.41
C TYR A 562 -42.71 -32.84 -8.56
N LYS A 563 -42.96 -34.15 -8.59
CA LYS A 563 -44.07 -34.72 -9.35
C LYS A 563 -45.33 -34.50 -8.52
N LEU A 564 -46.26 -33.72 -9.05
CA LEU A 564 -47.66 -33.72 -8.66
C LEU A 564 -48.27 -35.04 -9.15
N ALA A 565 -48.95 -35.73 -8.24
CA ALA A 565 -50.01 -36.70 -8.52
C ALA A 565 -51.17 -36.34 -7.58
#